data_AF-A0A1B6I7R9-F1
#
_entry.id   AF-A0A1B6I7R9-F1
#
_cell.length_a   1.000
_cell.length_b   1.000
_cell.length_c   1.000
_cell.angle_alpha   90.00
_cell.angle_beta   90.00
_cell.angle_gamma   90.00
#
_symmetry.space_group_name_H-M   'P 1'
#
loop_
_entity.id
_entity.type
_entity.pdbx_description
1 polymer ?
#
loop_
_entity_poly.entity_id
_entity_poly.type
_entity_poly.pdbx_seq_one_letter_code
_entity_poly.pdbx_strand_id
1 'polypeptide(L)'
;GDSMHALIERRSKNQTIYVPEQWVMLIRMAKSSGEKYIVKEVCQKDIVKCKDLVTFDNRNWQIDINGEKIKWNYIKEVDMEKDNPTTLTLKYNHTEETCFLLDLYH
;
A
#
# COMPACT_ATOMS: atom_id res chain seq x y z
N GLY A 1 -4.28 12.32 6.11
CA GLY A 1 -3.75 10.96 6.31
C GLY A 1 -4.09 10.50 7.71
N ASP A 2 -4.82 9.39 7.79
CA ASP A 2 -4.62 8.31 8.76
C ASP A 2 -4.87 8.59 10.27
N SER A 3 -6.14 8.48 10.70
CA SER A 3 -6.48 8.54 12.13
C SER A 3 -5.86 7.40 12.93
N MET A 4 -5.56 6.24 12.32
CA MET A 4 -4.96 5.11 13.02
C MET A 4 -3.47 5.37 13.26
N HIS A 5 -2.73 5.70 12.20
CA HIS A 5 -1.31 5.99 12.29
C HIS A 5 -1.02 7.19 13.19
N ALA A 6 -1.78 8.28 13.06
CA ALA A 6 -1.62 9.47 13.91
C ALA A 6 -1.85 9.16 15.41
N LEU A 7 -2.80 8.28 15.73
CA LEU A 7 -3.05 7.85 17.11
C LEU A 7 -1.92 6.98 17.66
N ILE A 8 -1.42 6.03 16.86
CA ILE A 8 -0.29 5.18 17.23
C ILE A 8 0.95 6.04 17.48
N GLU A 9 1.28 6.96 16.56
CA GLU A 9 2.43 7.85 16.67
C GLU A 9 2.33 8.78 17.88
N ARG A 10 1.13 9.32 18.14
CA ARG A 10 0.90 10.15 19.33
C ARG A 10 1.11 9.37 20.63
N ARG A 11 0.71 8.09 20.66
CA ARG A 11 0.85 7.23 21.86
C ARG A 11 2.28 6.73 22.03
N SER A 12 3.01 6.49 20.96
CA SER A 12 4.43 6.07 21.03
C SER A 12 5.35 7.19 21.52
N LYS A 13 5.07 8.45 21.22
CA LYS A 13 5.91 9.60 21.69
C LYS A 13 6.10 9.67 23.21
N ASN A 14 5.14 9.17 23.98
CA ASN A 14 5.16 9.24 25.45
C ASN A 14 5.55 7.92 26.12
N GLN A 15 5.96 6.90 25.36
CA GLN A 15 6.33 5.59 25.90
C GLN A 15 7.69 5.16 25.35
N THR A 16 8.55 4.67 26.25
CA THR A 16 9.82 4.07 25.82
C THR A 16 9.60 2.63 25.39
N ILE A 17 10.04 2.31 24.18
CA ILE A 17 9.87 0.99 23.56
C ILE A 17 11.25 0.35 23.43
N TYR A 18 11.45 -0.76 24.13
CA TYR A 18 12.70 -1.50 24.23
C TYR A 18 12.67 -2.78 23.40
N VAL A 19 11.49 -3.37 23.19
CA VAL A 19 11.33 -4.64 22.45
C VAL A 19 10.13 -4.60 21.50
N PRO A 20 10.15 -5.37 20.38
CA PRO A 20 9.07 -5.38 19.40
C PRO A 20 7.68 -5.73 19.96
N GLU A 21 7.60 -6.59 20.97
CA GLU A 21 6.35 -7.02 21.61
C GLU A 21 5.63 -5.83 22.28
N GLN A 22 6.38 -4.83 22.74
CA GLN A 22 5.81 -3.61 23.30
C GLN A 22 5.11 -2.76 22.24
N TRP A 23 5.54 -2.82 20.98
CA TRP A 23 4.82 -2.18 19.87
C TRP A 23 3.45 -2.80 19.67
N VAL A 24 3.33 -4.13 19.76
CA VAL A 24 2.05 -4.84 19.60
C VAL A 24 1.04 -4.35 20.64
N MET A 25 1.47 -4.23 21.89
CA MET A 25 0.65 -3.72 22.98
C MET A 25 0.28 -2.24 22.77
N LEU A 26 1.26 -1.41 22.39
CA LEU A 26 1.02 0.02 22.15
C LEU A 26 -0.01 0.25 21.05
N ILE A 27 0.14 -0.45 19.92
CA ILE A 27 -0.77 -0.36 18.79
C ILE A 27 -2.16 -0.81 19.23
N ARG A 28 -2.29 -1.97 19.87
CA ARG A 28 -3.58 -2.49 20.36
C ARG A 28 -4.31 -1.47 21.26
N MET A 29 -3.57 -0.73 22.07
CA MET A 29 -4.07 0.26 23.02
C MET A 29 -4.08 1.71 22.48
N ALA A 30 -3.73 1.94 21.21
CA ALA A 30 -3.54 3.29 20.68
C ALA A 30 -4.84 4.11 20.61
N LYS A 31 -5.99 3.43 20.48
CA LYS A 31 -7.30 4.08 20.54
C LYS A 31 -7.57 4.71 21.90
N SER A 32 -8.21 5.88 21.87
CA SER A 32 -8.71 6.57 23.07
C SER A 32 -10.12 6.14 23.47
N SER A 33 -10.93 5.65 22.52
CA SER A 33 -12.31 5.25 22.73
C SER A 33 -12.73 4.12 21.79
N GLY A 34 -13.77 3.39 22.18
CA GLY A 34 -14.30 2.25 21.43
C GLY A 34 -13.43 0.99 21.53
N GLU A 35 -13.65 0.06 20.61
CA GLU A 35 -12.92 -1.21 20.59
C GLU A 35 -11.46 -1.04 20.18
N LYS A 36 -10.59 -1.78 20.88
CA LYS A 36 -9.15 -1.85 20.64
C LYS A 36 -8.85 -2.39 19.25
N TYR A 37 -7.68 -2.06 18.70
CA TYR A 37 -7.27 -2.63 17.42
C TYR A 37 -6.98 -4.12 17.55
N ILE A 38 -7.41 -4.90 16.55
CA ILE A 38 -7.00 -6.29 16.39
C ILE A 38 -5.64 -6.26 15.71
N VAL A 39 -4.57 -6.49 16.48
CA VAL A 39 -3.21 -6.58 15.95
C VAL A 39 -2.91 -8.04 15.64
N LYS A 40 -2.55 -8.31 14.38
CA LYS A 40 -2.04 -9.60 13.93
C LYS A 40 -0.54 -9.47 13.71
N GLU A 41 0.23 -10.22 14.48
CA GLU A 41 1.68 -10.28 14.32
C GLU A 41 2.00 -11.19 13.13
N VAL A 42 2.92 -10.72 12.29
CA VAL A 42 3.40 -11.44 11.11
C VAL A 42 4.92 -11.40 11.12
N CYS A 43 5.55 -12.46 10.64
CA CYS A 43 7.00 -12.52 10.48
C CYS A 43 7.39 -12.08 9.07
N GLN A 44 8.66 -11.75 8.87
CA GLN A 44 9.20 -11.40 7.54
C GLN A 44 8.90 -12.47 6.47
N LYS A 45 8.84 -13.74 6.85
CA LYS A 45 8.49 -14.87 5.98
C LYS A 45 7.03 -14.85 5.48
N ASP A 46 6.14 -14.18 6.22
CA ASP A 46 4.72 -14.07 5.90
C ASP A 46 4.44 -12.84 5.01
N ILE A 47 5.46 -11.98 4.82
CA ILE A 47 5.39 -10.79 3.99
C ILE A 47 6.17 -11.05 2.71
N VAL A 48 5.47 -11.05 1.58
CA VAL A 48 6.11 -11.09 0.27
C VAL A 48 6.98 -9.84 0.11
N LYS A 49 8.27 -10.02 -0.15
CA LYS A 49 9.14 -8.88 -0.46
C LYS A 49 8.69 -8.30 -1.78
N CYS A 50 8.17 -7.08 -1.77
CA CYS A 50 7.80 -6.40 -3.01
C CYS A 50 8.98 -6.40 -3.99
N LYS A 51 10.22 -6.21 -3.53
CA LYS A 51 11.43 -6.29 -4.35
C LYS A 51 11.56 -7.60 -5.16
N ASP A 52 11.10 -8.72 -4.61
CA ASP A 52 11.16 -10.03 -5.28
C ASP A 52 10.01 -10.20 -6.29
N LEU A 53 8.90 -9.47 -6.11
CA LEU A 53 7.85 -9.30 -7.13
C LEU A 53 8.27 -8.31 -8.23
N VAL A 54 9.22 -7.44 -7.89
CA VAL A 54 9.71 -6.31 -8.68
C VAL A 54 10.93 -6.78 -9.49
N THR A 55 10.72 -7.69 -10.46
CA THR A 55 11.64 -7.78 -11.61
C THR A 55 11.28 -6.65 -12.59
N PHE A 56 11.56 -5.40 -12.19
CA PHE A 56 11.07 -4.19 -12.90
C PHE A 56 11.90 -3.81 -14.13
N ASP A 57 13.12 -4.33 -14.26
CA ASP A 57 14.08 -3.81 -15.25
C ASP A 57 13.64 -4.01 -16.72
N ASN A 58 12.72 -4.93 -16.99
CA ASN A 58 12.16 -5.19 -18.33
C ASN A 58 10.64 -4.98 -18.43
N ARG A 59 10.02 -4.26 -17.49
CA ARG A 59 8.57 -4.04 -17.50
C ARG A 59 8.21 -2.67 -18.06
N ASN A 60 7.12 -2.59 -18.81
CA ASN A 60 6.61 -1.32 -19.30
C ASN A 60 5.94 -0.54 -18.16
N TRP A 61 6.50 0.63 -17.85
CA TRP A 61 5.99 1.60 -16.87
C TRP A 61 5.62 2.93 -17.50
N GLN A 62 5.77 3.06 -18.81
CA GLN A 62 5.74 4.36 -19.47
C GLN A 62 4.52 4.53 -20.36
N ILE A 63 4.02 3.45 -20.95
CA ILE A 63 3.04 3.50 -22.02
C ILE A 63 1.90 2.54 -21.69
N ASP A 64 0.66 3.00 -21.78
CA ASP A 64 -0.50 2.14 -21.63
C ASP A 64 -0.71 1.25 -22.88
N ILE A 65 -1.71 0.36 -22.84
CA ILE A 65 -2.07 -0.49 -23.98
C ILE A 65 -2.49 0.28 -25.25
N ASN A 66 -2.82 1.57 -25.13
CA ASN A 66 -3.23 2.42 -26.25
C ASN A 66 -2.05 3.20 -26.86
N GLY A 67 -0.84 3.07 -26.32
CA GLY A 67 0.32 3.84 -26.77
C GLY A 67 0.44 5.21 -26.10
N GLU A 68 -0.39 5.53 -25.11
CA GLU A 68 -0.38 6.80 -24.39
C GLU A 68 0.60 6.77 -23.21
N LYS A 69 1.34 7.87 -23.04
CA LYS A 69 2.30 7.99 -21.94
C LYS A 69 1.59 8.15 -20.60
N ILE A 70 1.90 7.25 -19.67
CA ILE A 70 1.39 7.30 -18.29
C ILE A 70 2.02 8.47 -17.54
N LYS A 71 1.16 9.30 -16.97
CA LYS A 71 1.56 10.45 -16.16
C LYS A 71 1.39 10.09 -14.69
N TRP A 72 2.41 9.44 -14.13
CA TRP A 72 2.43 8.93 -12.76
C TRP A 72 2.00 9.96 -11.70
N ASN A 73 2.36 11.23 -11.89
CA ASN A 73 2.01 12.32 -10.97
C ASN A 73 0.50 12.64 -10.91
N TYR A 74 -0.28 12.20 -11.90
CA TYR A 74 -1.74 12.40 -11.94
C TYR A 74 -2.53 11.20 -11.45
N ILE A 75 -1.87 10.07 -11.18
CA ILE A 75 -2.55 8.86 -10.71
C ILE A 75 -3.13 9.11 -9.31
N LYS A 76 -4.39 8.76 -9.15
CA LYS A 76 -5.13 8.80 -7.88
C LYS A 76 -5.42 7.41 -7.33
N GLU A 77 -5.51 6.42 -8.21
CA GLU A 77 -5.86 5.04 -7.88
C GLU A 77 -5.05 4.07 -8.75
N VAL A 78 -4.58 3.00 -8.13
CA VAL A 78 -3.87 1.88 -8.78
C VAL A 78 -4.51 0.60 -8.28
N ASP A 79 -5.15 -0.12 -9.19
CA ASP A 79 -5.73 -1.42 -8.91
C ASP A 79 -4.96 -2.53 -9.63
N MET A 80 -4.83 -3.67 -8.95
CA MET A 80 -4.28 -4.90 -9.49
C MET A 80 -5.19 -6.06 -9.10
N GLU A 81 -5.65 -6.81 -10.09
CA GLU A 81 -6.46 -8.00 -9.86
C GLU A 81 -5.58 -9.23 -9.64
N LYS A 82 -6.01 -10.10 -8.72
CA LYS A 82 -5.30 -11.35 -8.44
C LYS A 82 -5.21 -12.24 -9.67
N ASP A 83 -6.27 -12.28 -10.47
CA ASP A 83 -6.37 -13.14 -11.66
C ASP A 83 -5.54 -12.60 -12.83
N ASN A 84 -5.24 -11.29 -12.83
CA ASN A 84 -4.45 -10.60 -13.82
C ASN A 84 -3.33 -9.77 -13.17
N PRO A 85 -2.33 -10.42 -12.53
CA PRO A 85 -1.30 -9.73 -11.73
C PRO A 85 -0.28 -8.97 -12.60
N THR A 86 -0.38 -9.08 -13.92
CA THR A 86 0.50 -8.44 -14.91
C THR A 86 -0.07 -7.13 -15.42
N THR A 87 -1.32 -6.80 -15.10
CA THR A 87 -1.99 -5.59 -15.55
C THR A 87 -2.30 -4.66 -14.39
N LEU A 88 -2.03 -3.37 -14.57
CA LEU A 88 -2.46 -2.32 -13.64
C LEU A 88 -3.59 -1.51 -14.27
N THR A 89 -4.63 -1.26 -13.49
CA THR A 89 -5.67 -0.28 -13.82
C THR A 89 -5.36 1.01 -13.09
N LEU A 90 -5.16 2.10 -13.84
CA LEU A 90 -4.78 3.40 -13.30
C LEU A 90 -5.91 4.40 -13.55
N LYS A 91 -6.28 5.18 -12.52
CA LYS A 91 -7.25 6.28 -12.65
C LYS A 91 -6.64 7.61 -12.30
N TYR A 92 -6.97 8.65 -13.07
CA TYR A 92 -6.54 10.03 -12.81
C TYR A 92 -7.56 10.85 -12.01
N ASN A 93 -8.82 10.44 -11.99
CA ASN A 93 -9.90 11.09 -11.26
C ASN A 93 -10.76 10.04 -10.55
N HIS A 94 -11.32 10.37 -9.38
CA HIS A 94 -12.23 9.46 -8.65
C HIS A 94 -13.65 9.45 -9.21
N THR A 95 -13.98 10.41 -10.08
CA THR A 95 -15.33 10.65 -10.60
C THR A 95 -15.50 10.28 -12.06
N GLU A 96 -14.41 10.05 -12.79
CA GLU A 96 -14.43 9.71 -14.22
C GLU A 96 -13.86 8.31 -14.43
N GLU A 97 -14.41 7.61 -15.42
CA GLU A 97 -13.98 6.28 -15.87
C GLU A 97 -12.67 6.28 -16.67
N THR A 98 -11.82 7.30 -16.55
CA THR A 98 -10.55 7.33 -17.28
C THR A 98 -9.61 6.28 -16.67
N CYS A 99 -9.63 5.09 -17.28
CA CYS A 99 -8.87 3.92 -16.89
C CYS A 99 -7.76 3.68 -17.91
N PHE A 100 -6.51 3.76 -17.46
CA PHE A 100 -5.38 3.32 -18.26
C PHE A 100 -5.04 1.90 -17.85
N LEU A 101 -4.89 1.04 -18.85
CA LEU A 101 -4.48 -0.34 -18.64
C LEU A 101 -3.01 -0.41 -18.99
N LEU A 102 -2.18 -0.72 -17.99
CA LEU A 102 -0.74 -0.93 -18.18
C LEU A 102 -0.47 -2.42 -18.14
N ASP A 103 0.02 -2.98 -19.24
CA ASP A 103 0.58 -4.33 -19.25
C ASP A 103 2.06 -4.24 -18.90
N LEU A 104 2.47 -4.97 -17.87
CA LEU A 104 3.84 -4.96 -17.40
C LEU A 104 4.79 -5.79 -18.29
N TYR A 105 4.30 -6.69 -19.15
CA TYR A 105 5.14 -7.60 -19.94
C TYR A 105 5.17 -7.29 -21.45
N HIS A 106 4.51 -6.21 -21.88
CA HIS A 106 4.51 -5.70 -23.25
C HIS A 106 5.16 -4.33 -23.38
#